data_AF-A0A316D9V2-F1
#
_entry.id   AF-A0A316D9V2-F1
#
_cell.length_a   1.000
_cell.length_b   1.000
_cell.length_c   1.000
_cell.angle_alpha   90.00
_cell.angle_beta   90.00
_cell.angle_gamma   90.00
#
_symmetry.space_group_name_H-M   'P 1'
#
loop_
_entity.id
_entity.type
_entity.pdbx_description
1 polymer ?
#
loop_
_entity_poly.entity_id
_entity_poly.type
_entity_poly.pdbx_seq_one_letter_code
_entity_poly.pdbx_strand_id
1 'polypeptide(L)'
;MSIRMESLHKITGLKNRLTQQANWRYSESLRSLETEQQKLQELLHSHDQSIGELHSLTMDGATSQELQDWLQFMLSQRNQIERQNHLLEGKRSECTEKRQEMTESYLEEQKWVKLQGRRLEEHQVFLNKIGQEALDEIAVTRHQRIKG
;
A
#
# COMPACT_ATOMS: atom_id res chain seq x y z
N MET A 1 17.51 -26.62 -10.80
CA MET A 1 16.30 -27.32 -10.31
C MET A 1 15.08 -26.76 -11.04
N SER A 2 14.33 -27.58 -11.77
CA SER A 2 13.14 -27.10 -12.50
C SER A 2 11.94 -27.04 -11.56
N ILE A 3 11.41 -25.84 -11.30
CA ILE A 3 10.18 -25.65 -10.54
C ILE A 3 9.01 -26.20 -11.36
N ARG A 4 8.17 -27.04 -10.76
CA ARG A 4 6.98 -27.59 -11.42
C ARG A 4 5.93 -26.50 -11.65
N MET A 5 5.18 -26.58 -12.75
CA MET A 5 4.15 -25.58 -13.10
C MET A 5 3.10 -25.39 -12.01
N GLU A 6 2.68 -26.45 -11.33
CA GLU A 6 1.75 -26.38 -10.20
C GLU A 6 2.32 -25.60 -9.01
N SER A 7 3.60 -25.84 -8.69
CA SER A 7 4.31 -25.08 -7.65
C SER A 7 4.42 -23.61 -8.02
N LEU A 8 4.64 -23.32 -9.30
CA LEU A 8 4.73 -21.94 -9.80
C LEU A 8 3.40 -21.19 -9.67
N HIS A 9 2.28 -21.82 -10.05
CA HIS A 9 0.94 -21.26 -9.83
C HIS A 9 0.65 -20.97 -8.35
N LYS A 10 1.00 -21.90 -7.47
CA LYS A 10 0.86 -21.70 -6.01
C LYS A 10 1.70 -20.52 -5.51
N ILE A 11 2.95 -20.42 -5.95
CA ILE A 11 3.84 -19.32 -5.55
C ILE A 11 3.32 -17.98 -6.05
N THR A 12 2.92 -17.87 -7.33
CA THR A 12 2.34 -16.63 -7.86
C THR A 12 1.08 -16.25 -7.09
N GLY A 13 0.20 -17.22 -6.79
CA GLY A 13 -1.00 -16.96 -5.99
C GLY A 13 -0.70 -16.47 -4.57
N LEU A 14 0.32 -17.03 -3.91
CA LEU A 14 0.79 -16.54 -2.61
C LEU A 14 1.35 -15.13 -2.70
N LYS A 15 2.15 -14.83 -3.73
CA LYS A 15 2.74 -13.51 -3.93
C LYS A 15 1.69 -12.45 -4.20
N ASN A 16 0.69 -12.76 -5.01
CA ASN A 16 -0.46 -11.88 -5.22
C ASN A 16 -1.19 -11.55 -3.90
N ARG A 17 -1.46 -12.55 -3.06
CA ARG A 17 -2.08 -12.32 -1.73
C ARG A 17 -1.22 -11.44 -0.83
N LEU A 18 0.10 -11.62 -0.85
CA LEU A 18 1.02 -10.76 -0.08
C LEU A 18 0.98 -9.32 -0.57
N THR A 19 0.98 -9.09 -1.89
CA THR A 19 0.80 -7.73 -2.45
C THR A 19 -0.54 -7.12 -2.01
N GLN A 20 -1.63 -7.88 -2.09
CA GLN A 20 -2.95 -7.42 -1.63
C GLN A 20 -2.94 -7.05 -0.15
N GLN A 21 -2.31 -7.87 0.69
CA GLN A 21 -2.19 -7.61 2.12
C GLN A 21 -1.36 -6.34 2.38
N ALA A 22 -0.23 -6.17 1.70
CA ALA A 22 0.62 -4.98 1.84
C ALA A 22 -0.13 -3.71 1.40
N ASN A 23 -0.89 -3.78 0.31
CA ASN A 23 -1.74 -2.68 -0.15
C ASN A 23 -2.84 -2.33 0.88
N TRP A 24 -3.48 -3.34 1.46
CA TRP A 24 -4.48 -3.14 2.51
C TRP A 24 -3.87 -2.44 3.74
N ARG A 25 -2.70 -2.90 4.21
CA ARG A 25 -1.98 -2.28 5.33
C ARG A 25 -1.60 -0.83 5.05
N TYR A 26 -1.15 -0.53 3.84
CA TYR A 26 -0.83 0.83 3.43
C TYR A 26 -2.08 1.72 3.42
N SER A 27 -3.17 1.24 2.85
CA SER A 27 -4.46 1.94 2.83
C SER A 27 -4.98 2.22 4.24
N GLU A 28 -4.83 1.27 5.16
CA GLU A 28 -5.18 1.44 6.58
C GLU A 28 -4.30 2.50 7.25
N SER A 29 -2.99 2.50 6.99
CA SER A 29 -2.10 3.55 7.54
C SER A 29 -2.43 4.94 7.02
N LEU A 30 -2.81 5.07 5.74
CA LEU A 30 -3.23 6.34 5.17
C LEU A 30 -4.48 6.87 5.86
N ARG A 31 -5.50 6.02 6.05
CA ARG A 31 -6.70 6.41 6.80
C ARG A 31 -6.37 6.83 8.22
N SER A 32 -5.50 6.09 8.90
CA SER A 32 -5.05 6.47 10.25
C SER A 32 -4.37 7.85 10.24
N LEU A 33 -3.48 8.11 9.28
CA LEU A 33 -2.84 9.41 9.12
C LEU A 33 -3.85 10.53 8.87
N GLU A 34 -4.83 10.31 7.98
CA GLU A 34 -5.90 11.27 7.69
C GLU A 34 -6.74 11.60 8.93
N THR A 35 -7.12 10.58 9.72
CA THR A 35 -7.87 10.81 10.96
C THR A 35 -7.09 11.64 11.98
N GLU A 36 -5.78 11.40 12.11
CA GLU A 36 -4.93 12.18 13.01
C GLU A 36 -4.70 13.61 12.49
N GLN A 37 -4.72 13.81 11.16
CA GLN A 37 -4.63 15.15 10.55
C GLN A 37 -5.89 15.95 10.81
N GLN A 38 -7.05 15.31 10.71
CA GLN A 38 -8.33 15.94 11.02
C GLN A 38 -8.37 16.40 12.48
N LYS A 39 -7.94 15.56 13.43
CA LYS A 39 -7.84 15.96 14.85
C LYS A 39 -6.93 17.17 15.07
N LEU A 40 -5.80 17.24 14.36
CA LEU A 40 -4.93 18.42 14.43
C LEU A 40 -5.64 19.67 13.91
N GLN A 41 -6.37 19.57 12.80
CA GLN A 41 -7.14 20.69 12.25
C GLN A 41 -8.21 21.17 13.22
N GLU A 42 -8.91 20.25 13.87
CA GLU A 42 -9.89 20.57 14.91
C GLU A 42 -9.24 21.29 16.11
N LEU A 43 -8.08 20.83 16.57
CA LEU A 43 -7.31 21.48 17.65
C LEU A 43 -6.84 22.90 17.26
N LEU A 44 -6.33 23.07 16.05
CA LEU A 44 -5.91 24.38 15.54
C LEU A 44 -7.09 25.34 15.45
N HIS A 45 -8.22 24.87 14.91
CA HIS A 45 -9.44 25.66 14.83
C HIS A 45 -9.95 26.08 16.21
N SER A 46 -9.97 25.15 17.17
CA SER A 46 -10.37 25.43 18.56
C SER A 46 -9.43 26.44 19.24
N HIS A 47 -8.13 26.35 18.99
CA HIS A 47 -7.15 27.31 19.50
C HIS A 47 -7.37 28.72 18.90
N ASP A 48 -7.63 28.82 17.61
CA ASP A 48 -7.91 30.10 16.96
C ASP A 48 -9.22 30.74 17.48
N GLN A 49 -10.24 29.92 17.73
CA GLN A 49 -11.47 30.37 18.40
C GLN A 49 -11.18 30.90 19.81
N SER A 50 -10.34 30.19 20.57
CA SER A 50 -9.95 30.56 21.94
C SER A 50 -9.20 31.90 21.98
N ILE A 51 -8.36 32.19 20.98
CA ILE A 51 -7.72 33.50 20.82
C ILE A 51 -8.76 34.60 20.60
N GLY A 52 -9.76 34.35 19.75
CA GLY A 52 -10.85 35.29 19.51
C GLY A 52 -11.67 35.58 20.76
N GLU A 53 -11.99 34.55 21.53
CA GLU A 53 -12.70 34.66 22.81
C GLU A 53 -11.88 35.46 23.84
N LEU A 54 -10.59 35.18 23.98
CA LEU A 54 -9.71 35.95 24.85
C LEU A 54 -9.64 37.43 24.45
N HIS A 55 -9.58 37.72 23.15
CA HIS A 55 -9.64 39.09 22.66
C HIS A 55 -10.96 39.77 23.03
N SER A 56 -12.10 39.10 22.91
CA SER A 56 -13.38 39.67 23.35
C SER A 56 -13.42 39.92 24.86
N LEU A 57 -12.96 38.97 25.68
CA LEU A 57 -12.92 39.07 27.14
C LEU A 57 -12.05 40.25 27.61
N THR A 58 -10.91 40.46 26.95
CA THR A 58 -10.02 41.59 27.26
C THR A 58 -10.64 42.95 26.93
N MET A 59 -11.50 43.03 25.92
CA MET A 59 -12.24 44.26 25.60
C MET A 59 -13.38 44.55 26.59
N ASP A 60 -14.01 43.51 27.14
CA ASP A 60 -15.14 43.63 28.06
C ASP A 60 -14.73 43.89 29.52
N GLY A 61 -13.42 43.84 29.82
CA GLY A 61 -12.86 44.08 31.14
C GLY A 61 -12.72 42.80 31.96
N ALA A 62 -11.75 41.96 31.57
CA ALA A 62 -11.38 40.76 32.29
C ALA A 62 -10.65 41.03 33.61
N THR A 63 -10.91 40.23 34.63
CA THR A 63 -10.10 40.18 35.84
C THR A 63 -8.74 39.52 35.57
N SER A 64 -7.74 39.82 36.42
CA SER A 64 -6.43 39.16 36.32
C SER A 64 -6.51 37.64 36.46
N GLN A 65 -7.46 37.12 37.25
CA GLN A 65 -7.63 35.68 37.43
C GLN A 65 -8.15 35.02 36.15
N GLU A 66 -9.18 35.59 35.53
CA GLU A 66 -9.74 35.08 34.27
C GLU A 66 -8.69 35.08 33.16
N LEU A 67 -7.88 36.13 33.05
CA LEU A 67 -6.78 36.16 32.08
C LEU A 67 -5.75 35.06 32.34
N GLN A 68 -5.44 34.79 33.61
CA GLN A 68 -4.49 33.75 33.96
C GLN A 68 -5.03 32.35 33.63
N ASP A 69 -6.31 32.10 33.91
CA ASP A 69 -6.99 30.84 33.59
C ASP A 69 -7.01 30.60 32.06
N TRP A 70 -7.30 31.64 31.28
CA TRP A 70 -7.27 31.60 29.81
C TRP A 70 -5.87 31.33 29.26
N LEU A 71 -4.84 31.99 29.79
CA LEU A 71 -3.46 31.76 29.38
C LEU A 71 -3.02 30.32 29.67
N GLN A 72 -3.42 29.77 30.82
CA GLN A 72 -3.14 28.38 31.16
C GLN A 72 -3.88 27.40 30.24
N PHE A 73 -5.13 27.69 29.90
CA PHE A 73 -5.92 26.92 28.96
C PHE A 73 -5.28 26.91 27.56
N MET A 74 -4.93 28.07 27.00
CA MET A 74 -4.27 28.15 25.69
C MET A 74 -2.90 27.46 25.69
N LEU A 75 -2.13 27.56 26.77
CA LEU A 75 -0.88 26.81 26.90
C LEU A 75 -1.12 25.29 26.85
N SER A 76 -2.20 24.81 27.48
CA SER A 76 -2.58 23.40 27.42
C SER A 76 -2.98 22.96 26.00
N GLN A 77 -3.72 23.79 25.26
CA GLN A 77 -4.07 23.52 23.85
C GLN A 77 -2.82 23.48 22.97
N ARG A 78 -1.89 24.43 23.16
CA ARG A 78 -0.62 24.44 22.43
C ARG A 78 0.18 23.16 22.67
N ASN A 79 0.27 22.71 23.93
CA ASN A 79 0.93 21.44 24.25
C ASN A 79 0.24 20.24 23.58
N GLN A 80 -1.09 20.25 23.47
CA GLN A 80 -1.83 19.20 22.75
C GLN A 80 -1.53 19.23 21.25
N ILE A 81 -1.49 20.43 20.63
CA ILE A 81 -1.13 20.62 19.23
C ILE A 81 0.29 20.10 18.95
N GLU A 82 1.26 20.42 19.81
CA GLU A 82 2.64 19.94 19.68
C GLU A 82 2.72 18.40 19.78
N ARG A 83 2.03 17.80 20.75
CA ARG A 83 1.94 16.32 20.87
C ARG A 83 1.29 15.69 19.64
N GLN A 84 0.22 16.28 19.13
CA GLN A 84 -0.50 15.78 17.95
C GLN A 84 0.39 15.86 16.69
N ASN A 85 1.18 16.92 16.55
CA ASN A 85 2.16 17.04 15.48
C ASN A 85 3.23 15.94 15.53
N HIS A 86 3.78 15.64 16.72
CA HIS A 86 4.72 14.53 16.89
C HIS A 86 4.10 13.17 16.56
N LEU A 87 2.85 12.94 16.97
CA LEU A 87 2.12 11.74 16.60
C LEU A 87 1.96 11.63 15.08
N LEU A 88 1.63 12.73 14.41
CA LEU A 88 1.50 12.80 12.96
C LEU A 88 2.80 12.51 12.24
N GLU A 89 3.94 12.97 12.76
CA GLU A 89 5.25 12.65 12.21
C GLU A 89 5.52 11.14 12.26
N GLY A 90 5.23 10.49 13.40
CA GLY A 90 5.30 9.04 13.52
C GLY A 90 4.38 8.32 12.52
N LYS A 91 3.13 8.79 12.36
CA LYS A 91 2.18 8.22 11.38
C LYS A 91 2.61 8.42 9.92
N ARG A 92 3.27 9.54 9.61
CA ARG A 92 3.88 9.76 8.29
C ARG A 92 5.01 8.77 8.04
N SER A 93 5.89 8.54 9.00
CA SER A 93 6.94 7.52 8.90
C SER A 93 6.35 6.13 8.65
N GLU A 94 5.35 5.74 9.45
CA GLU A 94 4.65 4.45 9.30
C GLU A 94 4.04 4.28 7.89
N CYS A 95 3.42 5.33 7.34
CA CYS A 95 2.89 5.32 5.98
C CYS A 95 4.01 5.16 4.93
N THR A 96 5.15 5.82 5.13
CA THR A 96 6.28 5.70 4.19
C THR A 96 6.88 4.29 4.19
N GLU A 97 7.02 3.68 5.35
CA GLU A 97 7.49 2.29 5.51
C GLU A 97 6.52 1.31 4.84
N LYS A 98 5.23 1.40 5.14
CA LYS A 98 4.21 0.54 4.52
C LYS A 98 4.10 0.71 3.00
N ARG A 99 4.30 1.93 2.49
CA ARG A 99 4.38 2.19 1.04
C ARG A 99 5.57 1.47 0.41
N GLN A 100 6.72 1.47 1.10
CA GLN A 100 7.91 0.76 0.63
C GLN A 100 7.67 -0.75 0.63
N GLU A 101 7.13 -1.33 1.70
CA GLU A 101 6.78 -2.76 1.78
C GLU A 101 5.82 -3.19 0.66
N MET A 102 4.79 -2.36 0.38
CA MET A 102 3.86 -2.59 -0.72
C MET A 102 4.57 -2.58 -2.07
N THR A 103 5.48 -1.62 -2.29
CA THR A 103 6.24 -1.52 -3.53
C THR A 103 7.15 -2.73 -3.73
N GLU A 104 7.85 -3.14 -2.69
CA GLU A 104 8.71 -4.33 -2.71
C GLU A 104 7.90 -5.60 -3.00
N SER A 105 6.76 -5.78 -2.32
CA SER A 105 5.85 -6.91 -2.55
C SER A 105 5.35 -6.97 -4.00
N TYR A 106 4.97 -5.82 -4.55
CA TYR A 106 4.54 -5.72 -5.95
C TYR A 106 5.67 -6.09 -6.93
N LEU A 107 6.90 -5.60 -6.69
CA LEU A 107 8.05 -5.94 -7.53
C LEU A 107 8.37 -7.44 -7.47
N GLU A 108 8.25 -8.07 -6.30
CA GLU A 108 8.41 -9.51 -6.19
C GLU A 108 7.34 -10.27 -6.97
N GLU A 109 6.06 -9.92 -6.80
CA GLU A 109 4.97 -10.54 -7.55
C GLU A 109 5.21 -10.45 -9.06
N GLN A 110 5.60 -9.28 -9.57
CA GLN A 110 5.90 -9.08 -10.99
C GLN A 110 7.03 -10.00 -11.50
N LYS A 111 8.05 -10.28 -10.68
CA LYS A 111 9.10 -11.25 -11.05
C LYS A 111 8.51 -12.66 -11.20
N TRP A 112 7.61 -13.07 -10.31
CA TRP A 112 6.98 -14.40 -10.35
C TRP A 112 5.99 -14.54 -11.50
N VAL A 113 5.18 -13.51 -11.78
CA VAL A 113 4.28 -13.47 -12.94
C VAL A 113 5.08 -13.59 -14.24
N LYS A 114 6.20 -12.85 -14.38
CA LYS A 114 7.07 -12.96 -15.55
C LYS A 114 7.69 -14.35 -15.70
N LEU A 115 8.12 -14.96 -14.60
CA LEU A 115 8.66 -16.32 -14.61
C LEU A 115 7.60 -17.35 -15.04
N GLN A 116 6.36 -17.19 -14.56
CA GLN A 116 5.22 -18.02 -14.94
C GLN A 116 4.90 -17.89 -16.42
N GLY A 117 4.86 -16.66 -16.96
CA GLY A 117 4.64 -16.41 -18.38
C GLY A 117 5.69 -17.10 -19.26
N ARG A 118 6.98 -16.93 -18.96
CA ARG A 118 8.07 -17.60 -19.69
C ARG A 118 7.96 -19.12 -19.66
N ARG A 119 7.62 -19.70 -18.51
CA ARG A 119 7.45 -21.15 -18.37
C ARG A 119 6.25 -21.68 -19.16
N LEU A 120 5.16 -20.93 -19.24
CA LEU A 120 4.01 -21.26 -20.09
C LEU A 120 4.40 -21.23 -21.57
N GLU A 121 5.13 -20.19 -22.00
CA GLU A 121 5.64 -20.08 -23.37
C GLU A 121 6.56 -21.25 -23.73
N GLU A 122 7.55 -21.57 -22.88
CA GLU A 122 8.45 -22.72 -23.07
C GLU A 122 7.66 -24.03 -23.21
N HIS A 123 6.65 -24.22 -22.37
CA HIS A 123 5.81 -25.42 -22.43
C HIS A 123 4.97 -25.47 -23.72
N GLN A 124 4.42 -24.35 -24.15
CA GLN A 124 3.65 -24.26 -25.39
C GLN A 124 4.53 -24.55 -26.62
N VAL A 125 5.75 -24.00 -26.67
CA VAL A 125 6.71 -24.28 -27.74
C VAL A 125 7.07 -25.77 -27.77
N PHE A 126 7.27 -26.38 -26.61
CA PHE A 126 7.53 -27.82 -26.50
C PHE A 126 6.36 -28.67 -27.03
N LEU A 127 5.12 -28.36 -26.63
CA LEU A 127 3.94 -29.07 -27.13
C LEU A 127 3.74 -28.90 -28.63
N ASN A 128 3.97 -27.69 -29.16
CA ASN A 128 3.88 -27.44 -30.60
C ASN A 128 4.92 -28.26 -31.38
N LYS A 129 6.14 -28.40 -30.84
CA LYS A 129 7.20 -29.20 -31.45
C LYS A 129 6.80 -30.68 -31.52
N ILE A 130 6.29 -31.24 -30.42
CA ILE A 130 5.78 -32.63 -30.40
C ILE A 130 4.63 -32.81 -31.40
N GLY A 131 3.70 -31.85 -31.44
CA GLY A 131 2.59 -31.87 -32.39
C GLY A 131 3.08 -31.86 -33.84
N GLN A 132 4.07 -31.04 -34.16
CA GLN A 132 4.68 -30.98 -35.49
C GLN A 132 5.37 -32.29 -35.86
N GLU A 133 6.18 -32.85 -34.95
CA GLU A 133 6.86 -34.13 -35.16
C GLU A 133 5.85 -35.26 -35.46
N ALA A 134 4.74 -35.31 -34.72
CA ALA A 134 3.67 -36.29 -34.96
C ALA A 134 2.98 -36.09 -36.32
N LEU A 135 2.75 -34.84 -36.74
CA LEU A 135 2.17 -34.55 -38.06
C LEU A 135 3.12 -34.94 -39.19
N ASP A 136 4.41 -34.69 -39.03
CA ASP A 136 5.45 -35.04 -39.99
C ASP A 136 5.55 -36.56 -40.13
N GLU A 137 5.51 -37.32 -39.02
CA GLU A 137 5.47 -38.79 -39.03
C GLU A 137 4.24 -39.34 -39.78
N ILE A 138 3.06 -38.78 -39.55
CA ILE A 138 1.83 -39.15 -40.27
C ILE A 138 1.96 -38.86 -41.76
N ALA A 139 2.52 -37.70 -42.12
CA ALA A 139 2.71 -37.31 -43.51
C ALA A 139 3.68 -38.26 -44.24
N VAL A 140 4.82 -38.60 -43.62
CA VAL A 140 5.78 -39.57 -44.16
C VAL A 140 5.14 -40.94 -44.35
N THR A 141 4.41 -41.43 -43.34
CA THR A 141 3.74 -42.74 -43.38
C THR A 141 2.67 -42.80 -44.48
N ARG A 142 1.88 -41.73 -44.65
CA ARG A 142 0.89 -41.64 -45.73
C ARG A 142 1.53 -41.59 -47.12
N HIS A 143 2.60 -40.81 -47.27
CA HIS A 143 3.32 -40.71 -48.53
C HIS A 143 3.94 -42.05 -48.95
N GLN A 144 4.50 -42.79 -47.99
CA GLN A 144 5.02 -44.14 -48.22
C GLN A 144 3.91 -45.12 -48.64
N ARG A 145 2.70 -45.02 -48.07
CA ARG A 145 1.53 -45.84 -48.46
C ARG A 145 0.92 -45.51 -49.81
N ILE A 146 1.11 -44.30 -50.32
CA ILE A 146 0.61 -43.89 -51.65
C ILE A 146 1.60 -44.29 -52.76
N LYS A 147 2.89 -44.40 -52.43
CA LYS A 147 3.96 -44.75 -53.37
C LYS A 147 4.31 -46.24 -53.42
N GLY A 148 3.98 -47.01 -52.39
CA GLY A 148 4.09 -48.48 -52.37
C GLY A 148 2.79 -49.12 -52.81
#